data_AF-A0A8T3S687-F1
#
_entry.id   AF-A0A8T3S687-F1
#
_cell.length_a   1.000
_cell.length_b   1.000
_cell.length_c   1.000
_cell.angle_alpha   90.00
_cell.angle_beta   90.00
_cell.angle_gamma   90.00
#
_symmetry.space_group_name_H-M   'P 1'
#
loop_
_entity.id
_entity.type
_entity.pdbx_description
1 polymer ?
#
loop_
_entity_poly.entity_id
_entity_poly.type
_entity_poly.pdbx_seq_one_letter_code
_entity_poly.pdbx_strand_id
1 'polypeptide(L)' 'MRGFKVWLWRSVIGKQGTGAIVTHVERKSSYLMTGKLADKKALPLTNITIKLFK' A
#
# COMPACT_ATOMS: atom_id res chain seq x y z
N MET A 1 18.56 0.38 -19.40
CA MET A 1 18.73 0.12 -17.95
C MET A 1 17.97 -1.15 -17.57
N ARG A 2 18.67 -2.22 -17.15
CA ARG A 2 18.04 -3.45 -16.63
C ARG A 2 17.71 -3.26 -15.14
N GLY A 3 16.44 -3.42 -14.76
CA GLY A 3 16.09 -4.31 -13.64
C GLY A 3 15.69 -3.78 -12.26
N PHE A 4 15.27 -2.52 -12.06
CA PHE A 4 14.64 -2.15 -10.78
C PHE A 4 13.12 -2.40 -10.81
N LYS A 5 12.59 -3.16 -9.84
CA LYS A 5 11.14 -3.27 -9.60
C LYS A 5 10.65 -1.93 -9.10
N VAL A 6 9.97 -1.17 -9.96
CA VAL A 6 9.41 0.14 -9.60
C VAL A 6 8.07 -0.08 -8.93
N TRP A 7 7.99 0.28 -7.65
CA TRP A 7 6.76 0.22 -6.89
C TRP A 7 6.08 1.58 -6.82
N LEU A 8 4.77 1.59 -7.04
CA LEU A 8 3.90 2.68 -6.65
C LEU A 8 3.04 2.26 -5.48
N TRP A 9 2.54 3.24 -4.75
CA TRP A 9 1.48 3.02 -3.80
C TRP A 9 0.44 4.13 -3.88
N ARG A 10 -0.79 3.78 -3.55
CA ARG A 10 -1.90 4.73 -3.42
C ARG A 10 -2.78 4.32 -2.25
N SER A 11 -3.38 5.31 -1.58
CA SER A 11 -4.38 5.06 -0.56
C SER A 11 -5.73 5.65 -0.97
N VAL A 12 -6.80 4.93 -0.63
CA VAL A 12 -8.19 5.38 -0.75
C VAL A 12 -8.77 5.44 0.66
N ILE A 13 -9.28 6.60 1.04
CA ILE A 13 -9.87 6.82 2.37
C ILE A 13 -11.33 6.37 2.32
N GLY A 14 -11.76 5.61 3.31
CA GLY A 14 -13.17 5.28 3.49
C GLY A 14 -13.97 6.45 4.07
N LYS A 15 -15.23 6.18 4.45
CA LYS A 15 -15.99 7.13 5.28
C LYS A 15 -15.27 7.40 6.59
N GLN A 16 -15.55 8.54 7.22
CA GLN A 16 -14.96 8.91 8.51
C GLN A 16 -15.11 7.75 9.53
N GLY A 17 -14.02 7.38 10.19
CA GLY A 17 -13.98 6.27 11.15
C GLY A 17 -13.89 4.86 10.56
N THR A 18 -13.95 4.69 9.22
CA THR A 18 -13.87 3.36 8.58
C THR A 18 -12.46 2.97 8.12
N GLY A 19 -11.52 3.92 8.19
CA GLY A 19 -10.11 3.73 7.86
C GLY A 19 -9.78 4.00 6.39
N ALA A 20 -8.76 3.32 5.88
CA ALA A 20 -8.30 3.47 4.51
C ALA A 20 -7.86 2.12 3.91
N ILE A 21 -7.76 2.06 2.60
CA ILE A 21 -7.16 0.96 1.86
C ILE A 21 -5.86 1.49 1.25
N VAL A 22 -4.76 0.76 1.40
CA VAL A 22 -3.51 1.04 0.68
C VAL A 22 -3.24 -0.08 -0.31
N THR A 23 -2.89 0.29 -1.53
CA THR A 23 -2.53 -0.62 -2.60
C THR A 23 -1.12 -0.30 -3.08
N HIS A 24 -0.27 -1.31 -3.14
CA HIS A 24 1.06 -1.28 -3.75
C HIS A 24 1.00 -1.97 -5.11
N VAL A 25 1.62 -1.36 -6.12
CA VAL A 25 1.64 -1.86 -7.50
C VAL A 25 3.09 -1.96 -7.97
N GLU A 26 3.52 -3.14 -8.36
CA GLU A 26 4.78 -3.32 -9.09
C GLU A 26 4.52 -3.03 -10.57
N ARG A 27 5.12 -1.95 -11.11
CA ARG A 27 4.76 -1.45 -12.44
C ARG A 27 5.07 -2.42 -13.58
N LYS A 28 6.06 -3.29 -13.43
CA LYS A 28 6.49 -4.18 -14.54
C LYS A 28 5.56 -5.36 -14.72
N SER A 29 5.17 -6.01 -13.63
CA SER A 29 4.30 -7.20 -13.62
C SER A 29 2.83 -6.87 -13.38
N SER A 30 2.50 -5.62 -13.04
CA SER A 30 1.19 -5.24 -12.52
C SER A 30 0.79 -6.04 -11.28
N TYR A 31 1.76 -6.56 -10.53
CA TYR A 31 1.50 -7.28 -9.29
C TYR A 31 0.99 -6.32 -8.23
N LEU A 32 -0.11 -6.70 -7.57
CA LEU A 32 -0.86 -5.86 -6.64
C LEU A 32 -0.89 -6.48 -5.25
N MET A 33 -0.62 -5.66 -4.24
CA MET A 33 -0.79 -6.02 -2.84
C MET A 33 -1.60 -4.94 -2.15
N THR A 34 -2.61 -5.34 -1.39
CA THR A 34 -3.54 -4.41 -0.74
C THR A 34 -3.67 -4.71 0.75
N GLY A 35 -3.70 -3.66 1.56
CA GLY A 35 -3.88 -3.75 3.01
C GLY A 35 -4.93 -2.75 3.51
N LYS A 36 -5.66 -3.16 4.54
CA LYS A 36 -6.59 -2.28 5.25
C LYS A 36 -5.86 -1.53 6.36
N LEU A 37 -6.11 -0.25 6.46
CA LEU A 37 -5.59 0.67 7.46
C LEU A 37 -6.73 1.09 8.40
N ALA A 38 -6.46 1.16 9.69
CA ALA A 38 -7.40 1.70 10.67
C ALA A 38 -7.61 3.21 10.51
N ASP A 39 -6.55 3.95 10.16
CA ASP A 39 -6.58 5.37 9.80
C ASP A 39 -5.43 5.70 8.82
N LYS A 40 -5.43 6.92 8.26
CA LYS A 40 -4.40 7.37 7.29
C LYS A 40 -3.21 8.06 7.99
N LYS A 41 -2.69 7.47 9.07
CA LYS A 41 -1.44 7.93 9.70
C LYS A 41 -0.24 7.13 9.19
N ALA A 42 0.95 7.70 9.40
CA ALA A 42 2.20 7.09 8.99
C ALA A 42 2.44 5.72 9.66
N LEU A 43 2.14 5.58 10.95
CA LEU A 43 2.42 4.34 11.69
C LEU A 43 1.59 3.13 11.20
N PRO A 44 0.26 3.22 11.06
CA PRO A 44 -0.53 2.14 10.44
C PRO A 44 -0.08 1.81 9.02
N LEU A 45 0.29 2.83 8.23
CA LEU A 45 0.82 2.64 6.87
C LEU A 45 2.14 1.85 6.88
N THR A 46 3.10 2.24 7.72
CA THR A 46 4.38 1.53 7.83
C THR A 46 4.18 0.08 8.26
N ASN A 47 3.35 -0.17 9.27
CA ASN A 47 3.10 -1.52 9.77
C ASN A 47 2.46 -2.42 8.72
N ILE A 48 1.46 -1.92 7.97
CA ILE A 48 0.84 -2.72 6.91
C ILE A 48 1.79 -2.95 5.75
N THR A 49 2.61 -1.96 5.38
CA THR A 49 3.59 -2.09 4.30
C THR A 49 4.63 -3.14 4.65
N ILE A 50 5.17 -3.13 5.88
CA ILE A 50 6.09 -4.18 6.35
C ILE A 50 5.42 -5.56 6.23
N LYS A 51 4.14 -5.69 6.60
CA LYS A 51 3.40 -6.95 6.51
C LYS A 51 3.21 -7.42 5.06
N LEU A 52 2.96 -6.51 4.12
CA LEU A 52 2.74 -6.85 2.72
C LEU A 52 4.03 -7.27 1.98
N PHE A 53 5.20 -6.79 2.42
CA PHE A 53 6.49 -7.04 1.77
C PHE A 53 7.36 -8.08 2.48
N LYS A 54 6.90 -8.64 3.59
CA LYS A 54 7.51 -9.81 4.24
C LYS A 54 7.04 -11.09 3.57
#